data_AF-A0A077PAC4-F1
#
_entry.id   AF-A0A077PAC4-F1
#
_cell.length_a   1.000
_cell.length_b   1.000
_cell.length_c   1.000
_cell.angle_alpha   90.00
_cell.angle_beta   90.00
_cell.angle_gamma   90.00
#
_symmetry.space_group_name_H-M   'P 1'
#
loop_
_entity.id
_entity.type
_entity.pdbx_description
1 polymer ?
#
loop_
_entity_poly.entity_id
_entity_poly.type
_entity_poly.pdbx_seq_one_letter_code
_entity_poly.pdbx_strand_id
1 'polypeptide(L)'
;MMRRIPFQISGLLALNGVSILGNAITDIAIPWLILEISGSPILSGYMLVLCLISLNLLSGQYILFAQLFAIGCCIGFTAPVEVTLIQRQVPENLFSRIITLFSSTRFLAVPVGYVCFGTLLGSSLIKQTPLIMATIVLGGLLAYLAMHGRVK
;
A
#
# COMPACT_ATOMS: atom_id res chain seq x y z
N MET A 1 -38.05 -11.77 -27.40
CA MET A 1 -38.54 -11.92 -26.00
C MET A 1 -37.49 -11.30 -25.07
N MET A 2 -37.61 -10.00 -24.75
CA MET A 2 -36.65 -9.32 -23.87
C MET A 2 -36.93 -9.72 -22.42
N ARG A 3 -36.06 -10.55 -21.82
CA ARG A 3 -36.07 -10.77 -20.36
C ARG A 3 -35.71 -9.45 -19.68
N ARG A 4 -36.69 -8.78 -19.08
CA ARG A 4 -36.44 -7.62 -18.21
C ARG A 4 -35.59 -8.11 -17.03
N ILE A 5 -34.46 -7.46 -16.81
CA ILE A 5 -33.59 -7.73 -15.67
C ILE A 5 -34.42 -7.48 -14.40
N PRO A 6 -34.47 -8.43 -13.45
CA PRO A 6 -35.27 -8.25 -12.24
C PRO A 6 -34.76 -7.03 -11.45
N PHE A 7 -35.69 -6.25 -10.89
CA PHE A 7 -35.43 -4.97 -10.21
C PHE A 7 -34.31 -5.07 -9.15
N GLN A 8 -34.23 -6.19 -8.44
CA GLN A 8 -33.18 -6.49 -7.46
C GLN A 8 -31.77 -6.54 -8.08
N ILE A 9 -31.61 -7.18 -9.24
CA ILE A 9 -30.31 -7.27 -9.95
C ILE A 9 -29.93 -5.91 -10.52
N SER A 10 -30.90 -5.15 -11.04
CA SER A 10 -30.65 -3.77 -11.50
C SER A 10 -30.21 -2.87 -10.33
N GLY A 11 -30.81 -3.03 -9.15
CA GLY A 11 -30.42 -2.34 -7.93
C GLY A 11 -29.01 -2.72 -7.46
N LEU A 12 -28.67 -4.01 -7.49
CA LEU A 12 -27.31 -4.49 -7.17
C LEU A 12 -26.26 -3.97 -8.14
N LEU A 13 -26.56 -3.91 -9.45
CA LEU A 13 -25.67 -3.32 -10.45
C LEU A 13 -25.44 -1.83 -10.20
N ALA A 14 -26.51 -1.09 -9.89
CA ALA A 14 -26.41 0.34 -9.58
C ALA A 14 -25.57 0.57 -8.31
N LEU A 15 -25.78 -0.22 -7.25
CA LEU A 15 -25.00 -0.16 -6.03
C LEU A 15 -23.52 -0.52 -6.26
N ASN A 16 -23.25 -1.52 -7.09
CA ASN A 16 -21.90 -1.88 -7.47
C ASN A 16 -21.21 -0.75 -8.25
N GLY A 17 -21.93 -0.11 -9.18
CA GLY A 17 -21.45 1.06 -9.90
C GLY A 17 -21.12 2.25 -8.97
N VAL A 18 -22.01 2.57 -8.03
CA VAL A 18 -21.78 3.61 -7.01
C VAL A 18 -20.58 3.26 -6.12
N SER A 19 -20.43 1.99 -5.72
CA SER A 19 -19.31 1.53 -4.91
C SER A 19 -17.97 1.62 -5.66
N ILE A 20 -17.93 1.25 -6.93
CA ILE A 20 -16.72 1.36 -7.77
C ILE A 20 -16.37 2.83 -8.00
N LEU A 21 -17.37 3.67 -8.29
CA LEU A 21 -17.18 5.11 -8.45
C LEU A 21 -16.66 5.74 -7.15
N GLY A 22 -17.24 5.36 -6.01
CA GLY A 22 -16.79 5.78 -4.68
C GLY A 22 -15.34 5.39 -4.41
N ASN A 23 -14.98 4.12 -4.65
CA ASN A 23 -13.59 3.66 -4.53
C ASN A 23 -12.64 4.47 -5.41
N ALA A 24 -13.00 4.71 -6.68
CA ALA A 24 -12.16 5.49 -7.59
C ALA A 24 -11.98 6.94 -7.12
N ILE A 25 -13.02 7.57 -6.58
CA ILE A 25 -12.94 8.91 -5.99
C ILE A 25 -12.04 8.90 -4.77
N THR A 26 -12.20 7.91 -3.88
CA THR A 26 -11.40 7.76 -2.65
C THR A 26 -9.93 7.49 -2.96
N ASP A 27 -9.65 6.64 -3.95
CA ASP A 27 -8.29 6.35 -4.44
C ASP A 27 -7.59 7.58 -5.01
N ILE A 28 -8.32 8.61 -5.48
CA ILE A 28 -7.71 9.85 -5.99
C ILE A 28 -7.66 10.94 -4.91
N ALA A 29 -8.76 11.14 -4.18
CA ALA A 29 -8.93 12.25 -3.26
C ALA A 29 -8.09 12.09 -1.99
N ILE A 30 -8.02 10.89 -1.42
CA ILE A 30 -7.30 10.67 -0.16
C ILE A 30 -5.78 10.93 -0.30
N PRO A 31 -5.07 10.40 -1.31
CA PRO A 31 -3.66 10.70 -1.47
C PRO A 31 -3.37 12.17 -1.70
N TRP A 32 -4.22 12.83 -2.48
CA TRP A 32 -4.08 14.24 -2.76
C TRP A 32 -4.21 15.06 -1.47
N LEU A 33 -5.21 14.73 -0.64
CA LEU A 33 -5.40 15.29 0.69
C LEU A 33 -4.23 14.98 1.63
N ILE A 34 -3.71 13.74 1.63
CA ILE A 34 -2.57 13.33 2.46
C ILE A 34 -1.30 14.07 2.05
N LEU A 35 -1.05 14.24 0.75
CA LEU A 35 0.09 14.99 0.24
C LEU A 35 -0.02 16.49 0.55
N GLU A 36 -1.23 17.04 0.50
CA GLU A 36 -1.47 18.45 0.83
C GLU A 36 -1.35 18.73 2.34
N ILE A 37 -1.84 17.82 3.19
CA ILE A 37 -1.75 17.95 4.66
C ILE A 37 -0.36 17.57 5.18
N SER A 38 0.22 16.47 4.71
CA SER A 38 1.44 15.88 5.30
C SER A 38 2.73 16.35 4.63
N GLY A 39 2.66 16.86 3.39
CA GLY A 39 3.82 17.34 2.62
C GLY A 39 4.88 16.29 2.28
N SER A 40 4.82 15.06 2.83
CA SER A 40 5.82 14.02 2.62
C SER A 40 5.24 12.59 2.68
N PRO A 41 5.56 11.73 1.70
CA PRO A 41 5.18 10.30 1.71
C PRO A 41 5.97 9.48 2.74
N ILE A 42 6.99 10.08 3.36
CA ILE A 42 7.94 9.40 4.25
C ILE A 42 7.29 9.03 5.60
N LEU A 43 6.29 9.82 6.03
CA LEU A 43 5.68 9.70 7.35
C LEU A 43 4.88 8.40 7.51
N SER A 44 4.15 7.97 6.47
CA SER A 44 3.43 6.69 6.46
C SER A 44 4.39 5.49 6.53
N GLY A 45 5.56 5.59 5.89
CA GLY A 45 6.60 4.57 5.98
C GLY A 45 7.17 4.41 7.39
N TYR A 46 7.47 5.51 8.09
CA TYR A 46 7.93 5.43 9.48
C TYR A 46 6.87 4.85 10.42
N MET A 47 5.60 5.23 10.24
CA MET A 47 4.49 4.65 11.01
C MET A 47 4.35 3.15 10.77
N LEU A 48 4.52 2.69 9.52
CA LEU A 48 4.51 1.27 9.19
C LEU A 48 5.63 0.50 9.87
N VAL A 49 6.87 1.02 9.86
CA VAL A 49 8.01 0.41 10.56
C VAL A 49 7.71 0.27 12.06
N LEU A 50 7.20 1.33 12.69
CA LEU A 50 6.85 1.33 14.11
C LEU A 50 5.77 0.27 14.42
N CYS A 51 4.74 0.16 13.57
CA CYS A 51 3.69 -0.84 13.73
C CYS A 51 4.25 -2.27 13.61
N LEU A 52 5.14 -2.53 12.65
CA LEU A 52 5.77 -3.84 12.47
C LEU A 52 6.68 -4.24 13.65
N ILE A 53 7.43 -3.28 14.21
CA ILE A 53 8.22 -3.52 15.43
C ILE A 53 7.29 -3.83 16.61
N SER A 54 6.19 -3.09 16.74
CA SER A 54 5.24 -3.26 17.85
C SER A 54 4.60 -4.65 17.91
N LEU A 55 4.45 -5.34 16.76
CA LEU A 55 3.93 -6.71 16.69
C LEU A 55 4.81 -7.72 17.45
N ASN A 56 6.10 -7.42 17.63
CA ASN A 56 7.01 -8.29 18.38
C ASN A 56 7.00 -7.97 19.89
N LEU A 57 6.75 -6.71 20.26
CA LEU A 57 6.80 -6.24 21.64
C LEU A 57 5.48 -6.44 22.40
N LEU A 58 4.34 -6.28 21.71
CA LEU A 58 3.02 -6.30 22.32
C LEU A 58 2.29 -7.60 21.98
N SER A 59 1.79 -8.28 23.01
CA SER A 59 1.10 -9.57 22.88
C SER A 59 -0.32 -9.45 23.43
N GLY A 60 -1.33 -9.73 22.60
CA GLY A 60 -2.73 -9.74 23.03
C GLY A 60 -3.67 -9.66 21.83
N GLN A 61 -4.77 -10.44 21.84
CA GLN A 61 -5.65 -10.58 20.67
C GLN A 61 -6.25 -9.25 20.18
N TYR A 62 -6.75 -8.42 21.10
CA TYR A 62 -7.29 -7.09 20.74
C TYR A 62 -6.19 -6.13 20.27
N ILE A 63 -4.99 -6.23 20.85
CA ILE A 63 -3.84 -5.40 20.45
C ILE A 63 -3.38 -5.79 19.04
N LEU A 64 -3.35 -7.08 18.72
CA LEU A 64 -3.06 -7.57 17.38
C LEU A 64 -4.05 -7.05 16.36
N PHE A 65 -5.36 -7.03 16.66
CA PHE A 65 -6.35 -6.45 15.76
C PHE A 65 -6.14 -4.95 15.53
N ALA A 66 -5.85 -4.19 16.58
CA ALA A 66 -5.53 -2.77 16.46
C ALA A 66 -4.26 -2.54 15.63
N GLN A 67 -3.23 -3.36 15.82
CA GLN A 67 -1.98 -3.29 15.04
C GLN A 67 -2.21 -3.65 13.57
N LEU A 68 -2.97 -4.69 13.27
CA LEU A 68 -3.33 -5.07 11.90
C LEU A 68 -4.16 -3.98 11.21
N PHE A 69 -5.09 -3.35 11.94
CA PHE A 69 -5.84 -2.20 11.45
C PHE A 69 -4.91 -1.02 11.12
N ALA A 70 -4.01 -0.67 12.04
CA ALA A 70 -3.05 0.41 11.83
C ALA A 70 -2.10 0.15 10.65
N ILE A 71 -1.62 -1.09 10.50
CA ILE A 71 -0.82 -1.53 9.34
C ILE A 71 -1.64 -1.38 8.05
N GLY A 72 -2.90 -1.81 8.06
CA GLY A 72 -3.83 -1.67 6.94
C GLY A 72 -4.02 -0.22 6.51
N CYS A 73 -4.19 0.70 7.47
CA CYS A 73 -4.26 2.14 7.19
C CYS A 73 -2.96 2.66 6.57
N CYS A 74 -1.80 2.29 7.13
CA CYS A 74 -0.51 2.73 6.61
C CYS A 74 -0.31 2.28 5.14
N ILE A 75 -0.56 1.00 4.85
CA ILE A 75 -0.39 0.44 3.50
C ILE A 75 -1.44 0.97 2.52
N GLY A 76 -2.70 1.07 2.97
CA GLY A 76 -3.82 1.51 2.13
C GLY A 76 -3.62 2.90 1.54
N PHE A 77 -3.04 3.81 2.32
CA PHE A 77 -2.77 5.17 1.85
C PHE A 77 -1.45 5.32 1.08
N THR A 78 -0.51 4.38 1.20
CA THR A 78 0.76 4.46 0.45
C THR A 78 0.55 4.30 -1.05
N ALA A 79 -0.27 3.33 -1.48
CA ALA A 79 -0.39 2.99 -2.90
C ALA A 79 -0.83 4.16 -3.79
N PRO A 80 -1.87 4.93 -3.42
CA PRO A 80 -2.29 6.00 -4.30
C PRO A 80 -1.51 7.32 -4.04
N VAL A 81 -0.77 7.45 -2.93
CA VAL A 81 0.27 8.49 -2.75
C VAL A 81 1.44 8.28 -3.72
N GLU A 82 1.88 7.04 -3.91
CA GLU A 82 2.93 6.72 -4.89
C GLU A 82 2.51 7.09 -6.32
N VAL A 83 1.27 6.73 -6.71
CA VAL A 83 0.74 7.02 -8.06
C VAL A 83 0.60 8.52 -8.29
N THR A 84 0.09 9.27 -7.31
CA THR A 84 -0.04 10.74 -7.43
C THR A 84 1.31 11.45 -7.49
N LEU A 85 2.34 10.96 -6.78
CA LEU A 85 3.71 11.49 -6.90
C LEU A 85 4.31 11.21 -8.28
N ILE A 86 4.11 10.01 -8.82
CA ILE A 86 4.51 9.66 -10.19
C ILE A 86 3.82 10.62 -11.18
N GLN A 87 2.51 10.84 -11.06
CA GLN A 87 1.76 11.76 -11.93
C GLN A 87 2.28 13.20 -11.85
N ARG A 88 2.65 13.70 -10.66
CA ARG A 88 3.13 15.08 -10.47
C ARG A 88 4.56 15.30 -10.97
N GLN A 89 5.43 14.29 -10.85
CA GLN A 89 6.87 14.47 -11.09
C GLN A 89 7.35 13.93 -12.43
N VAL A 90 6.61 13.00 -13.04
CA VAL A 90 7.03 12.36 -14.29
C VAL A 90 6.47 13.11 -15.49
N PRO A 91 7.30 13.49 -16.46
CA PRO A 91 6.82 14.15 -17.67
C PRO A 91 5.95 13.21 -18.52
N GLU A 92 4.96 13.77 -19.22
CA GLU A 92 3.90 13.01 -19.93
C GLU A 92 4.45 11.97 -20.92
N ASN A 93 5.57 12.27 -21.58
CA ASN A 93 6.24 11.38 -22.54
C ASN A 93 6.86 10.13 -21.90
N LEU A 94 7.12 10.15 -20.58
CA LEU A 94 7.70 9.02 -19.82
C LEU A 94 6.69 8.36 -18.88
N PHE A 95 5.52 8.97 -18.67
CA PHE A 95 4.52 8.51 -17.70
C PHE A 95 4.16 7.03 -17.86
N SER A 96 3.83 6.62 -19.09
CA SER A 96 3.46 5.23 -19.39
C SER A 96 4.59 4.23 -19.08
N ARG A 97 5.84 4.60 -19.39
CA ARG A 97 7.00 3.74 -19.11
C ARG A 97 7.22 3.56 -17.61
N ILE A 98 7.13 4.66 -16.85
CA ILE A 98 7.34 4.64 -15.40
C ILE A 98 6.21 3.90 -14.69
N ILE A 99 4.95 4.13 -15.07
CA ILE A 99 3.81 3.44 -14.43
C ILE A 99 3.82 1.93 -14.74
N THR A 100 4.26 1.53 -15.95
CA THR A 100 4.45 0.11 -16.27
C THR A 100 5.54 -0.52 -15.43
N LEU A 101 6.73 0.10 -15.34
CA LEU A 101 7.83 -0.40 -14.49
C LEU A 101 7.42 -0.49 -13.02
N PHE A 102 6.77 0.55 -12.49
CA PHE A 102 6.25 0.59 -11.12
C PHE A 102 5.27 -0.57 -10.86
N SER A 103 4.28 -0.75 -11.75
CA SER A 103 3.27 -1.81 -11.59
C SER A 103 3.88 -3.20 -11.73
N SER A 104 4.74 -3.43 -12.71
CA SER A 104 5.43 -4.71 -12.91
C SER A 104 6.28 -5.09 -11.69
N THR A 105 6.98 -4.12 -11.10
CA THR A 105 7.77 -4.36 -9.88
C THR A 105 6.87 -4.75 -8.71
N ARG A 106 5.72 -4.09 -8.55
CA ARG A 106 4.74 -4.40 -7.51
C ARG A 106 4.16 -5.81 -7.65
N PHE A 107 3.81 -6.21 -8.88
CA PHE A 107 3.31 -7.56 -9.14
C PHE A 107 4.39 -8.65 -9.00
N LEU A 108 5.65 -8.35 -9.31
CA LEU A 108 6.78 -9.26 -9.10
C LEU A 108 7.09 -9.45 -7.60
N ALA A 109 6.92 -8.41 -6.78
CA ALA A 109 7.21 -8.47 -5.35
C ALA A 109 6.32 -9.49 -4.61
N VAL A 110 5.10 -9.75 -5.09
CA VAL A 110 4.16 -10.71 -4.48
C VAL A 110 4.69 -12.15 -4.51
N PRO A 111 4.98 -12.77 -5.67
CA PRO A 111 5.53 -14.13 -5.72
C PRO A 111 6.90 -14.22 -5.04
N VAL A 112 7.75 -13.19 -5.17
CA VAL A 112 9.04 -13.15 -4.45
C VAL A 112 8.82 -13.17 -2.93
N GLY A 113 7.87 -12.38 -2.44
CA GLY A 113 7.47 -12.36 -1.03
C GLY A 113 6.96 -13.71 -0.55
N TYR A 114 6.14 -14.40 -1.35
CA TYR A 114 5.66 -15.75 -1.01
C TYR A 114 6.80 -16.77 -0.93
N VAL A 115 7.75 -16.75 -1.86
CA VAL A 115 8.91 -17.66 -1.83
C VAL A 115 9.78 -17.38 -0.59
N CYS A 116 10.11 -16.11 -0.34
CA CYS A 116 10.91 -15.71 0.82
C CYS A 116 10.21 -16.01 2.15
N PHE A 117 8.90 -15.79 2.25
CA PHE A 117 8.15 -16.10 3.47
C PHE A 117 7.99 -17.62 3.65
N GLY A 118 7.79 -18.37 2.56
CA GLY A 118 7.70 -19.83 2.57
C GLY A 118 8.96 -20.49 3.11
N THR A 119 10.15 -20.00 2.73
CA THR A 119 11.41 -20.48 3.31
C THR A 119 11.56 -20.07 4.77
N LEU A 120 11.07 -18.89 5.15
CA LEU A 120 11.10 -18.40 6.52
C LEU A 120 10.20 -19.23 7.47
N LEU A 121 9.04 -19.70 6.99
CA LEU A 121 8.10 -20.52 7.75
C LEU A 121 8.75 -21.83 8.26
N GLY A 122 9.66 -22.41 7.49
CA GLY A 122 10.40 -23.63 7.86
C GLY A 122 11.58 -23.40 8.80
N SER A 123 11.87 -22.15 9.18
CA SER A 123 13.05 -21.76 9.96
C SER A 123 12.72 -21.43 11.41
N SER A 124 13.73 -21.41 12.28
CA SER A 124 13.60 -20.91 13.67
C SER A 124 13.29 -19.41 13.76
N LEU A 125 13.41 -18.67 12.65
CA LEU A 125 13.26 -17.21 12.58
C LEU A 125 11.81 -16.75 12.40
N ILE A 126 10.84 -17.67 12.32
CA ILE A 126 9.43 -17.32 12.08
C ILE A 126 8.87 -16.29 13.08
N LYS A 127 9.30 -16.37 14.35
CA LYS A 127 8.91 -15.40 15.40
C LYS A 127 9.44 -13.98 15.14
N GLN A 128 10.53 -13.86 14.37
CA GLN A 128 11.17 -12.59 14.04
C GLN A 128 10.68 -12.01 12.70
N THR A 129 9.72 -12.64 12.03
CA THR A 129 9.16 -12.14 10.75
C THR A 129 8.80 -10.65 10.79
N PRO A 130 8.09 -10.12 11.81
CA PRO A 130 7.74 -8.69 11.83
C PRO A 130 8.96 -7.77 11.86
N LEU A 131 10.04 -8.19 12.53
CA LEU A 131 11.31 -7.44 12.56
C LEU A 131 12.01 -7.47 11.20
N ILE A 132 12.03 -8.63 10.53
CA ILE A 132 12.59 -8.75 9.18
C ILE A 132 11.83 -7.83 8.22
N MET A 133 10.50 -7.83 8.26
CA MET A 133 9.67 -6.91 7.47
C MET A 133 9.98 -5.44 7.80
N ALA A 134 10.10 -5.09 9.08
CA ALA A 134 10.46 -3.73 9.50
C ALA A 134 11.80 -3.28 8.92
N THR A 135 12.82 -4.16 8.91
CA THR A 135 14.13 -3.84 8.32
C THR A 135 14.08 -3.64 6.81
N ILE A 136 13.26 -4.41 6.09
CA ILE A 136 13.07 -4.24 4.64
C ILE A 136 12.43 -2.89 4.33
N VAL A 137 11.35 -2.55 5.05
CA VAL A 137 10.66 -1.25 4.88
C VAL A 137 11.58 -0.09 5.24
N LEU A 138 12.34 -0.21 6.34
CA LEU A 138 13.31 0.80 6.76
C LEU A 138 14.45 0.96 5.74
N GLY A 139 14.95 -0.12 5.16
CA GLY A 139 15.93 -0.08 4.08
C GLY A 139 15.41 0.67 2.84
N GLY A 140 14.16 0.43 2.45
CA GLY A 140 13.49 1.17 1.38
C GLY A 140 13.37 2.67 1.67
N LEU A 141 13.00 3.04 2.90
CA LEU A 141 12.92 4.44 3.33
C LEU A 141 14.28 5.13 3.32
N LEU A 142 15.33 4.46 3.81
CA LEU A 142 16.68 4.99 3.81
C LEU A 142 17.20 5.19 2.38
N ALA A 143 16.93 4.24 1.47
CA ALA A 143 17.28 4.37 0.06
C ALA A 143 16.57 5.58 -0.58
N TYR A 144 15.27 5.75 -0.30
CA TYR A 144 14.50 6.91 -0.77
C TYR A 144 15.09 8.23 -0.26
N LEU A 145 15.40 8.33 1.05
CA LEU A 145 15.99 9.52 1.66
C LEU A 145 17.38 9.84 1.10
N ALA A 146 18.23 8.81 0.94
CA ALA A 146 19.57 8.96 0.37
C ALA A 146 19.52 9.50 -1.07
N MET A 147 18.53 9.07 -1.86
CA MET A 147 18.33 9.56 -3.21
C MET A 147 17.72 10.96 -3.22
N HIS A 148 16.76 11.26 -2.34
CA HIS A 148 16.16 12.60 -2.23
C HIS A 148 17.18 13.68 -1.85
N GLY A 149 18.14 13.36 -0.99
CA GLY A 149 19.24 14.28 -0.61
C GLY A 149 20.24 14.59 -1.73
N ARG A 150 20.25 13.80 -2.83
CA ARG A 150 21.15 14.01 -3.98
C ARG A 150 20.54 14.80 -5.13
N VAL A 151 19.25 15.18 -5.04
CA VAL A 151 18.50 15.87 -6.10
C VAL A 151 18.25 17.35 -5.74
N LYS A 152 18.98 17.90 -4.77
CA LYS A 152 19.10 19.35 -4.56
C LYS A 152 20.29 19.90 -5.34
#